data_AF-A0A7C0VLG9-F1
#
_entry.id   AF-A0A7C0VLG9-F1
#
_cell.length_a   1.000
_cell.length_b   1.000
_cell.length_c   1.000
_cell.angle_alpha   90.00
_cell.angle_beta   90.00
_cell.angle_gamma   90.00
#
_symmetry.space_group_name_H-M   'P 1'
#
loop_
_entity.id
_entity.type
_entity.pdbx_description
1 polymer ?
#
loop_
_entity_poly.entity_id
_entity_poly.type
_entity_poly.pdbx_seq_one_letter_code
_entity_poly.pdbx_strand_id
1 'polypeptide(L)' 'IADLTVPGGMGGKEMAVELLAIDPTARIIVSSGYSSDPVMANFADYGFKAVIAKPYKMEALTATLQEVLRG' A
#
# COMPACT_ATOMS: atom_id res chain seq x y z
N ILE A 1 0.49 1.24 6.57
CA ILE A 1 1.35 1.27 5.35
C ILE A 1 2.08 -0.07 5.31
N ALA A 2 2.17 -0.71 4.15
CA ALA A 2 2.77 -2.04 4.00
C ALA A 2 3.81 -2.08 2.88
N ASP A 3 4.81 -2.93 3.04
CA ASP A 3 5.76 -3.26 1.98
C ASP A 3 5.11 -4.23 1.00
N LEU A 4 5.29 -4.03 -0.31
CA LEU A 4 4.76 -4.95 -1.31
C LEU A 4 5.44 -6.32 -1.21
N THR A 5 6.75 -6.34 -1.02
CA THR A 5 7.56 -7.56 -0.99
C THR A 5 8.30 -7.66 0.34
N VAL A 6 8.06 -8.75 1.07
CA VAL A 6 8.76 -9.08 2.31
C VAL A 6 9.49 -10.40 2.12
N PRO A 7 10.83 -10.42 1.98
CA PRO A 7 11.58 -11.67 1.83
C PRO A 7 11.37 -12.59 3.05
N GLY A 8 10.93 -13.83 2.81
CA GLY A 8 10.72 -14.84 3.86
C GLY A 8 9.45 -14.64 4.69
N GLY A 9 8.53 -13.77 4.28
CA GLY A 9 7.29 -13.52 4.99
C GLY A 9 6.12 -13.20 4.06
N MET A 10 4.99 -12.82 4.66
CA MET A 10 3.79 -12.39 3.95
C MET A 10 4.03 -11.03 3.28
N GLY A 11 3.75 -10.94 1.98
CA GLY A 11 3.83 -9.68 1.24
C GLY A 11 2.63 -8.78 1.50
N GLY A 12 2.73 -7.54 1.01
CA GLY A 12 1.66 -6.56 1.18
C GLY A 12 0.37 -6.99 0.50
N LYS A 13 0.46 -7.72 -0.62
CA LYS A 13 -0.71 -8.18 -1.36
C LYS A 13 -1.52 -9.21 -0.56
N GLU A 14 -0.88 -10.24 -0.01
CA GLU A 14 -1.57 -11.24 0.81
C GLU A 14 -2.15 -10.59 2.08
N MET A 15 -1.36 -9.74 2.73
CA MET A 15 -1.77 -9.02 3.94
C MET A 15 -2.98 -8.10 3.71
N ALA A 16 -3.09 -7.46 2.55
CA ALA A 16 -4.25 -6.62 2.23
C ALA A 16 -5.54 -7.44 2.12
N VAL A 17 -5.48 -8.62 1.51
CA VAL A 17 -6.63 -9.53 1.39
C VAL A 17 -7.08 -10.00 2.77
N GLU A 18 -6.15 -10.46 3.61
CA GLU A 18 -6.48 -10.94 4.96
C GLU A 18 -6.99 -9.81 5.86
N LEU A 19 -6.36 -8.64 5.81
CA LEU A 19 -6.77 -7.50 6.62
C LEU A 19 -8.16 -7.00 6.23
N LEU A 20 -8.49 -6.91 4.94
CA LEU A 20 -9.80 -6.47 4.48
C LEU A 20 -10.91 -7.50 4.75
N ALA A 21 -10.57 -8.79 4.89
CA ALA A 21 -11.53 -9.79 5.35
C ALA A 21 -11.90 -9.60 6.83
N ILE A 22 -11.02 -9.01 7.64
CA ILE A 22 -11.23 -8.72 9.06
C ILE A 22 -11.87 -7.34 9.26
N ASP A 23 -11.32 -6.32 8.61
CA ASP A 23 -11.79 -4.94 8.63
C ASP A 23 -11.94 -4.41 7.19
N PRO A 24 -13.15 -4.47 6.61
CA PRO A 24 -13.41 -3.96 5.26
C PRO A 24 -13.19 -2.46 5.09
N THR A 25 -13.08 -1.71 6.19
CA THR A 25 -12.87 -0.26 6.19
C THR A 25 -11.40 0.15 6.36
N ALA A 26 -10.51 -0.83 6.54
CA ALA A 26 -9.09 -0.59 6.70
C ALA A 26 -8.52 0.20 5.51
N ARG A 27 -7.76 1.24 5.82
CA ARG A 27 -7.10 2.08 4.83
C ARG A 27 -5.64 1.66 4.68
N ILE A 28 -5.34 0.97 3.59
CA ILE A 28 -4.02 0.37 3.35
C ILE A 28 -3.28 1.15 2.26
N ILE A 29 -2.03 1.52 2.53
CA ILE A 29 -1.12 2.14 1.55
C ILE A 29 -0.01 1.14 1.26
N VAL A 30 0.21 0.83 -0.02
CA VAL A 30 1.30 -0.04 -0.45
C VAL A 30 2.56 0.76 -0.76
N SER A 31 3.72 0.23 -0.43
CA SER A 31 5.00 0.83 -0.74
C SER A 31 5.99 -0.18 -1.29
N SER A 32 6.68 0.16 -2.38
CA SER A 32 7.67 -0.71 -3.03
C SER A 32 8.79 0.11 -3.66
N GLY A 33 10.01 -0.44 -3.68
CA GLY A 33 11.11 0.09 -4.50
C GLY A 33 11.03 -0.31 -5.97
N TYR A 34 10.20 -1.30 -6.30
CA TYR A 34 9.95 -1.75 -7.66
C TYR A 34 8.68 -1.10 -8.18
N SER A 35 8.81 0.10 -8.74
CA SER A 35 7.67 0.89 -9.23
C SER A 35 6.99 0.30 -10.47
N SER A 36 7.64 -0.63 -11.17
CA SER A 36 7.09 -1.30 -12.36
C SER A 36 6.21 -2.52 -12.03
N ASP A 37 6.01 -2.85 -10.76
CA ASP A 37 5.14 -3.95 -10.38
C ASP A 37 3.67 -3.63 -10.74
N PRO A 38 2.93 -4.54 -11.41
CA PRO A 38 1.51 -4.34 -11.73
C PRO A 38 0.64 -4.00 -10.52
N VAL A 39 1.02 -4.45 -9.31
CA VAL A 39 0.33 -4.10 -8.06
C VAL A 39 0.47 -2.61 -7.74
N MET A 40 1.61 -2.01 -8.04
CA MET A 40 1.80 -0.56 -7.84
C MET A 40 0.97 0.26 -8.83
N ALA A 41 0.81 -0.23 -10.07
CA ALA A 41 0.00 0.44 -11.10
C ALA A 41 -1.52 0.28 -10.87
N ASN A 42 -1.95 -0.90 -10.40
CA ASN A 42 -3.37 -1.25 -10.20
C ASN A 42 -3.70 -1.45 -8.71
N PHE A 43 -3.11 -0.65 -7.83
CA PHE A 43 -3.16 -0.85 -6.37
C PHE A 43 -4.60 -0.95 -5.82
N ALA A 44 -5.55 -0.25 -6.43
CA ALA A 44 -6.97 -0.29 -6.04
C ALA A 44 -7.60 -1.68 -6.20
N ASP A 45 -7.21 -2.45 -7.23
CA ASP A 45 -7.73 -3.80 -7.50
C ASP A 45 -7.29 -4.80 -6.42
N TYR A 46 -6.23 -4.48 -5.69
CA TYR A 46 -5.70 -5.27 -4.58
C TYR A 46 -6.16 -4.77 -3.20
N GLY A 47 -7.10 -3.81 -3.16
CA GLY A 47 -7.66 -3.28 -1.93
C GLY A 47 -6.83 -2.17 -1.26
N PHE A 48 -5.77 -1.69 -1.90
CA PHE A 48 -5.02 -0.53 -1.42
C PHE A 48 -5.75 0.77 -1.75
N LYS A 49 -5.65 1.75 -0.86
CA LYS A 49 -6.21 3.09 -1.02
C LYS A 49 -5.25 4.09 -1.65
N ALA A 50 -3.95 3.86 -1.52
CA ALA A 50 -2.92 4.65 -2.19
C ALA A 50 -1.62 3.84 -2.30
N VAL A 51 -0.65 4.40 -3.02
CA VAL A 51 0.67 3.81 -3.25
C VAL A 51 1.77 4.86 -3.05
N ILE A 52 2.93 4.44 -2.54
CA ILE A 52 4.12 5.29 -2.43
C ILE A 52 5.40 4.53 -2.83
N ALA A 53 6.05 4.97 -3.91
CA ALA A 53 7.28 4.36 -4.41
C ALA A 53 8.50 4.73 -3.56
N LYS A 54 9.35 3.74 -3.23
CA LYS A 54 10.62 3.94 -2.52
C LYS A 54 11.75 4.26 -3.51
N PRO A 55 12.74 5.09 -3.12
CA PRO A 55 12.77 5.89 -1.90
C PRO A 55 11.84 7.11 -2.03
N TYR A 56 11.21 7.51 -0.92
CA TYR A 56 10.37 8.70 -0.85
C TYR A 56 10.84 9.65 0.25
N LYS A 57 10.52 10.94 0.09
CA LYS A 57 10.74 11.95 1.13
C LYS A 57 9.54 12.04 2.08
N MET A 58 9.73 12.72 3.21
CA MET A 58 8.68 12.92 4.22
C MET A 58 7.46 13.68 3.68
N GLU A 59 7.66 14.60 2.74
CA GLU A 59 6.59 15.37 2.12
C GLU A 59 5.66 14.46 1.31
N ALA A 60 6.22 13.52 0.55
CA ALA A 60 5.44 12.55 -0.23
C ALA A 60 4.64 11.61 0.67
N LEU A 61 5.25 11.14 1.77
CA LEU A 61 4.56 10.34 2.78
C LEU A 61 3.41 11.11 3.42
N THR A 62 3.64 12.37 3.78
CA THR A 62 2.64 13.23 4.42
C THR A 62 1.46 13.50 3.50
N ALA A 63 1.73 13.81 2.23
CA ALA A 63 0.68 14.01 1.22
C ALA A 63 -0.18 12.74 1.03
N THR A 64 0.46 11.58 0.91
CA THR A 64 -0.25 10.29 0.75
C THR A 64 -1.10 9.96 1.97
N LEU A 65 -0.59 10.21 3.19
CA LEU A 65 -1.36 10.02 4.41
C LEU A 65 -2.57 10.95 4.48
N GLN A 66 -2.40 12.23 4.13
CA GLN A 66 -3.49 13.20 4.13
C GLN A 66 -4.57 12.87 3.10
N GLU A 67 -4.19 12.39 1.91
CA GLU A 67 -5.12 11.91 0.89
C GLU A 67 -6.00 10.79 1.44
N VAL A 68 -5.37 9.79 2.07
CA VAL A 68 -6.08 8.60 2.57
C VAL A 68 -6.93 8.90 3.81
N LEU A 69 -6.48 9.80 4.70
CA LEU A 69 -7.21 10.12 5.94
C LEU A 69 -8.38 11.10 5.74
N ARG A 70 -8.42 11.84 4.63
CA ARG A 70 -9.49 12.81 4.34
C ARG A 70 -10.72 12.19 3.67
N GLY A 71 -10.60 10.98 3.11
CA GLY A 71 -11.71 10.19 2.57
C GLY A 71 -12.25 9.19 3.59
#